data_AF-D6GWC9-F1
#
_entry.id   AF-D6GWC9-F1
#
_cell.length_a   1.000
_cell.length_b   1.000
_cell.length_c   1.000
_cell.angle_alpha   90.00
_cell.angle_beta   90.00
_cell.angle_gamma   90.00
#
_symmetry.space_group_name_H-M   'P 1'
#
loop_
_entity.id
_entity.type
_entity.pdbx_description
1 polymer ?
#
loop_
_entity_poly.entity_id
_entity_poly.type
_entity_poly.pdbx_seq_one_letter_code
_entity_poly.pdbx_strand_id
1 'polypeptide(L)' 'MALKLSSNINFDVIHANDWVTGRAAIALKKKTGKKLIVTIHSIEYDSPAGNPWDSIAQEEKRLVEYADKVVTDK' A
#
# COMPACT_ATOMS: atom_id res chain seq x y z
N MET A 1 -10.05 9.51 7.56
CA MET A 1 -11.25 9.38 6.70
C MET A 1 -11.56 7.91 6.37
N ALA A 2 -10.63 7.15 5.78
CA ALA A 2 -10.82 5.75 5.40
C ALA A 2 -11.35 4.83 6.53
N LEU A 3 -10.74 4.89 7.73
CA LEU A 3 -11.18 4.07 8.87
C LEU A 3 -12.62 4.36 9.33
N LYS A 4 -13.12 5.59 9.14
CA LYS A 4 -14.49 5.96 9.50
C LYS A 4 -15.49 5.38 8.49
N LEU A 5 -15.13 5.45 7.21
CA LEU A 5 -15.93 4.87 6.13
C LEU A 5 -16.02 3.35 6.23
N SER A 6 -14.92 2.68 6.63
CA SER A 6 -14.88 1.22 6.75
C SER A 6 -15.85 0.64 7.78
N SER A 7 -16.38 1.47 8.68
CA SER A 7 -17.39 1.05 9.66
C SER A 7 -18.82 1.10 9.09
N ASN A 8 -19.03 1.78 7.96
CA ASN A 8 -20.34 1.98 7.34
C ASN A 8 -20.46 1.38 5.94
N ILE A 9 -19.37 0.80 5.40
CA ILE A 9 -19.31 0.22 4.06
C ILE A 9 -18.79 -1.21 4.19
N ASN A 10 -19.48 -2.14 3.53
CA ASN A 10 -19.03 -3.52 3.42
C ASN A 10 -18.09 -3.69 2.22
N PHE A 11 -17.00 -4.42 2.42
CA PHE A 11 -16.05 -4.80 1.38
C PHE A 11 -15.30 -6.07 1.79
N ASP A 12 -14.81 -6.79 0.78
CA ASP A 12 -14.14 -8.08 0.97
C ASP A 12 -12.62 -7.98 0.89
N VAL A 13 -12.13 -6.99 0.15
CA VAL A 13 -10.70 -6.78 -0.12
C VAL A 13 -10.36 -5.29 -0.09
N ILE A 14 -9.13 -5.00 0.33
CA ILE A 14 -8.54 -3.67 0.26
C ILE A 14 -7.57 -3.67 -0.91
N HIS A 15 -7.72 -2.72 -1.83
CA HIS A 15 -6.73 -2.48 -2.88
C HIS A 15 -6.08 -1.12 -2.67
N ALA A 16 -4.75 -1.10 -2.70
CA ALA A 16 -3.95 0.12 -2.55
C ALA A 16 -3.07 0.33 -3.79
N ASN A 17 -3.00 1.57 -4.25
CA ASN A 17 -2.13 1.97 -5.35
C ASN A 17 -0.96 2.77 -4.79
N ASP A 18 0.25 2.20 -4.89
CA ASP A 18 1.52 2.72 -4.41
C ASP A 18 1.58 3.12 -2.92
N TRP A 19 2.77 3.56 -2.51
CA TRP A 19 3.11 3.97 -1.16
C TRP A 19 2.23 5.11 -0.62
N VAL A 20 1.75 6.02 -1.48
CA VAL A 20 0.94 7.19 -1.09
C VAL A 20 -0.34 6.77 -0.38
N THR A 21 -0.97 5.67 -0.83
CA THR A 21 -2.19 5.12 -0.21
C THR A 21 -1.90 4.04 0.84
N GLY A 22 -0.65 3.58 0.92
CA GLY A 22 -0.23 2.42 1.71
C GLY A 22 -0.55 2.52 3.19
N ARG A 23 -0.28 3.67 3.83
CA ARG A 23 -0.55 3.85 5.27
C ARG A 23 -2.03 3.65 5.62
N ALA A 24 -2.93 4.18 4.80
CA ALA A 24 -4.37 4.02 5.01
C ALA A 24 -4.80 2.57 4.80
N ALA A 25 -4.27 1.91 3.79
CA ALA A 25 -4.58 0.52 3.47
C ALA A 25 -4.09 -0.45 4.56
N ILE A 26 -2.88 -0.25 5.09
CA ILE A 26 -2.36 -1.02 6.23
C ILE A 26 -3.23 -0.83 7.46
N ALA A 27 -3.64 0.41 7.75
CA ALA A 27 -4.53 0.68 8.87
C ALA A 27 -5.89 -0.02 8.73
N LEU A 28 -6.45 -0.04 7.51
CA LEU A 28 -7.68 -0.78 7.21
C LEU A 28 -7.50 -2.28 7.38
N LYS A 29 -6.39 -2.86 6.88
CA LYS A 29 -6.08 -4.28 7.07
C LYS A 29 -6.03 -4.63 8.55
N LYS A 30 -5.28 -3.84 9.33
CA LYS A 30 -5.17 -4.04 10.79
C LYS A 30 -6.52 -3.94 11.49
N LYS A 31 -7.37 -2.99 11.10
CA LYS A 31 -8.69 -2.78 11.72
C LYS A 31 -9.70 -3.87 11.33
N THR A 32 -9.69 -4.32 10.07
CA THR A 32 -10.78 -5.13 9.51
C THR A 32 -10.42 -6.60 9.30
N GLY A 33 -9.14 -6.96 9.32
CA GLY A 33 -8.64 -8.29 8.99
C GLY A 33 -8.80 -8.69 7.52
N LYS A 34 -9.30 -7.78 6.66
CA LYS A 34 -9.50 -8.04 5.24
C LYS A 34 -8.17 -8.09 4.50
N LYS A 35 -8.12 -8.88 3.43
CA LYS A 35 -6.92 -9.04 2.61
C LYS A 35 -6.56 -7.72 1.94
N LEU A 36 -5.26 -7.43 1.88
CA LEU A 36 -4.66 -6.27 1.24
C LEU A 36 -3.95 -6.71 -0.03
N ILE A 37 -4.41 -6.19 -1.16
CA ILE A 37 -3.73 -6.28 -2.45
C ILE A 37 -3.11 -4.92 -2.74
N VAL A 38 -1.87 -4.90 -3.21
CA VAL A 38 -1.17 -3.66 -3.55
C VAL A 38 -0.71 -3.71 -4.99
N THR A 39 -0.85 -2.60 -5.70
CA THR A 39 -0.18 -2.38 -6.97
C THR A 39 0.96 -1.40 -6.74
N ILE A 40 2.16 -1.75 -7.21
CA ILE A 40 3.32 -0.85 -7.22
C ILE A 40 3.76 -0.68 -8.67
N HIS A 41 3.73 0.56 -9.16
CA HIS A 41 4.11 0.89 -10.54
C HIS A 41 5.63 0.95 -10.73
N SER A 42 6.32 1.50 -9.73
CA SER A 42 7.78 1.63 -9.69
C SER A 42 8.21 1.70 -8.25
N ILE A 43 9.42 1.24 -7.96
CA ILE A 43 10.05 1.47 -6.66
C ILE A 43 10.99 2.68 -6.75
N GLU A 44 11.24 3.31 -5.61
CA GLU A 44 12.16 4.44 -5.52
C GLU A 44 13.57 4.09 -6.02
N TYR A 45 13.99 2.83 -5.86
CA TYR A 45 15.27 2.33 -6.38
C TYR A 45 15.34 2.23 -7.91
N ASP A 46 14.21 2.27 -8.61
CA ASP A 46 14.17 2.36 -10.08
C ASP A 46 14.36 3.83 -10.56
N SER A 47 14.47 4.80 -9.65
CA SER A 47 14.58 6.22 -9.98
C SER A 47 15.92 6.56 -10.67
N PRO A 48 15.89 7.17 -11.87
CA PRO A 48 17.10 7.52 -12.61
C PRO A 48 17.86 8.72 -12.02
N ALA A 49 17.33 9.37 -10.98
CA ALA A 49 17.90 10.57 -10.37
C ALA A 49 19.17 10.31 -9.52
N GLY A 50 19.60 9.05 -9.39
CA GLY A 50 20.88 8.68 -8.78
C GLY A 50 20.96 8.79 -7.25
N ASN A 51 19.90 9.29 -6.60
CA ASN A 51 19.79 9.31 -5.14
C ASN A 51 18.35 9.01 -4.69
N PRO A 52 18.04 7.75 -4.35
CA PRO A 52 16.71 7.35 -3.91
C PRO A 52 16.34 8.04 -2.59
N TRP A 53 15.10 8.46 -2.45
CA TRP A 53 14.57 8.94 -1.18
C TRP A 53 14.26 7.76 -0.26
N ASP A 54 15.17 7.49 0.69
CA ASP A 54 15.04 6.41 1.67
C ASP A 54 13.69 6.38 2.40
N SER A 55 13.07 7.54 2.61
CA SER A 55 11.74 7.64 3.23
C SER A 55 10.64 7.01 2.38
N ILE A 56 10.67 7.19 1.05
CA ILE A 56 9.72 6.57 0.13
C ILE A 56 10.01 5.08 0.04
N ALA A 57 11.27 4.70 -0.15
CA ALA A 57 11.67 3.29 -0.22
C ALA A 57 11.23 2.50 1.04
N GLN A 58 11.29 3.12 2.22
CA GLN A 58 10.78 2.52 3.46
C GLN A 58 9.26 2.38 3.49
N GLU A 59 8.50 3.35 2.96
CA GLU A 59 7.04 3.25 2.86
C GLU A 59 6.60 2.21 1.84
N GLU A 60 7.28 2.11 0.68
CA GLU A 60 7.08 1.06 -0.32
C GLU A 60 7.35 -0.32 0.29
N LYS A 61 8.51 -0.49 0.92
CA LYS A 61 8.88 -1.74 1.60
C LYS A 61 7.85 -2.13 2.65
N ARG A 62 7.47 -1.18 3.51
CA ARG A 62 6.43 -1.42 4.53
C ARG A 62 5.11 -1.84 3.87
N LEU A 63 4.69 -1.19 2.80
CA LEU A 63 3.45 -1.54 2.11
C LEU A 63 3.50 -2.97 1.56
N VAL A 64 4.61 -3.34 0.92
CA VAL A 64 4.83 -4.71 0.41
C VAL A 64 4.81 -5.74 1.53
N GLU A 65 5.48 -5.48 2.67
CA GLU A 65 5.52 -6.40 3.81
C GLU A 65 4.14 -6.69 4.42
N TYR A 66 3.22 -5.72 4.38
CA TYR A 66 1.85 -5.91 4.87
C TYR A 66 0.89 -6.48 3.82
N ALA A 67 1.25 -6.47 2.54
CA ALA A 67 0.38 -6.96 1.47
C ALA A 67 0.23 -8.48 1.51
N ASP A 68 -0.98 -8.98 1.29
CA ASP A 68 -1.19 -10.41 1.03
C ASP A 68 -0.86 -10.79 -0.41
N LYS A 69 -0.90 -9.80 -1.32
CA LYS A 69 -0.52 -9.95 -2.71
C LYS A 69 -0.03 -8.63 -3.27
N VAL A 70 1.06 -8.68 -4.03
CA VAL A 70 1.56 -7.57 -4.85
C VAL A 70 1.22 -7.86 -6.31
N VAL A 71 0.71 -6.84 -7.01
CA VAL A 71 0.46 -6.86 -8.45
C VAL A 71 1.42 -5.85 -9.09
N THR A 72 2.07 -6.26 -10.17
CA THR A 72 2.93 -5.39 -10.98
C THR A 72 2.27 -5.20 -12.35
N ASP A 73 2.50 -4.04 -12.95
CA ASP A 73 2.01 -3.63 -14.27
C ASP A 73 3.07 -3.81 -15.38
N LYS A 74 4.20 -4.44 -15.06
CA LYS A 74 5.23 -4.89 -16.00
C LYS A 74 4.93 -6.29 -16.54
#